data_AF-A0A8S9JW35-F1
#
_entry.id   AF-A0A8S9JW35-F1
#
_cell.length_a   1.000
_cell.length_b   1.000
_cell.length_c   1.000
_cell.angle_alpha   90.00
_cell.angle_beta   90.00
_cell.angle_gamma   90.00
#
_symmetry.space_group_name_H-M   'P 1'
#
loop_
_entity.id
_entity.type
_entity.pdbx_description
1 polymer ?
#
loop_
_entity_poly.entity_id
_entity_poly.type
_entity_poly.pdbx_seq_one_letter_code
_entity_poly.pdbx_strand_id
1 'polypeptide(L)'
;MMSEAAMERRERMKVEVFEEVILRLRQSDIIDTDLPGFVDDLWAHFNRLPARYALDVNVERAEDVVMHQRLLLSALDPHNRRPAIQVRLVQVQQPPPDSDSLTNETSSPPRRKRSIHPPPAFGSSPNLEALALAAHDNSVRNNSLYSRPLHEITFSTLDKPKLLLQLTALLAELGLNIQEAHVFSTTDGFSLDVFVVDGWPYEEVDRLRVALETEAAKIEVVKVADFGVARVKAQTGVMTAETGTYRWMAPELPYEYMTPLQAAVGVVQKGLRPKIPKKTHPKMRELMERLWEKDPSLRPDFAEIKEQLEEIANEVGEEGEEKKKASRGGGGIFAALRRSATTHH
;
A
#
# COMPACT_ATOMS: atom_id res chain seq x y z
N MET A 1 -4.28 22.62 5.94
CA MET A 1 -4.98 22.39 7.21
C MET A 1 -6.33 21.78 6.89
N MET A 2 -6.60 20.63 7.49
CA MET A 2 -7.91 19.97 7.45
C MET A 2 -8.97 20.85 8.12
N SER A 3 -10.24 20.74 7.72
CA SER A 3 -11.33 21.36 8.49
C SER A 3 -11.63 20.50 9.72
N GLU A 4 -11.98 21.16 10.82
CA GLU A 4 -12.36 20.54 12.09
C GLU A 4 -13.48 19.49 11.89
N ALA A 5 -14.51 19.85 11.13
CA ALA A 5 -15.63 18.96 10.78
C ALA A 5 -15.22 17.68 10.04
N ALA A 6 -14.14 17.72 9.23
CA ALA A 6 -13.65 16.54 8.52
C ALA A 6 -12.86 15.62 9.45
N MET A 7 -12.08 16.18 10.39
CA MET A 7 -11.38 15.40 11.42
C MET A 7 -12.38 14.70 12.34
N GLU A 8 -13.41 15.41 12.78
CA GLU A 8 -14.47 14.81 13.61
C GLU A 8 -15.22 13.69 12.88
N ARG A 9 -15.54 13.85 11.59
CA ARG A 9 -16.21 12.81 10.81
C ARG A 9 -15.36 11.55 10.68
N ARG A 10 -14.05 11.71 10.47
CA ARG A 10 -13.10 10.61 10.37
C ARG A 10 -12.98 9.84 11.68
N GLU A 11 -12.90 10.57 12.79
CA GLU A 11 -12.83 9.98 14.13
C GLU A 11 -14.10 9.19 14.45
N ARG A 12 -15.28 9.74 14.11
CA ARG A 12 -16.56 9.03 14.28
C ARG A 12 -16.60 7.71 13.51
N MET A 13 -16.23 7.71 12.23
CA MET A 13 -16.21 6.48 11.41
C MET A 13 -15.25 5.43 11.98
N LYS A 14 -14.10 5.87 12.51
CA LYS A 14 -13.13 4.98 13.14
C LYS A 14 -13.70 4.32 14.40
N VAL A 15 -14.40 5.08 15.24
CA VAL A 15 -15.09 4.57 16.43
C VAL A 15 -16.18 3.58 16.03
N GLU A 16 -17.01 3.90 15.04
CA GLU A 16 -18.08 3.02 14.55
C GLU A 16 -17.53 1.65 14.09
N VAL A 17 -16.44 1.64 13.32
CA VAL A 17 -15.78 0.40 12.89
C VAL A 17 -15.22 -0.38 14.07
N PHE A 18 -14.58 0.31 15.03
CA PHE A 18 -14.03 -0.34 16.21
C PHE A 18 -15.11 -1.02 17.07
N GLU A 19 -16.22 -0.33 17.32
CA GLU A 19 -17.36 -0.88 18.06
C GLU A 19 -17.92 -2.13 17.38
N GLU A 20 -18.03 -2.10 16.05
CA GLU A 20 -18.50 -3.24 15.25
C GLU A 20 -17.53 -4.44 15.29
N VAL A 21 -16.21 -4.18 15.29
CA VAL A 21 -15.18 -5.21 15.46
C VAL A 21 -15.30 -5.87 16.83
N ILE A 22 -15.44 -5.09 17.90
CA ILE A 22 -15.63 -5.61 19.27
C ILE A 22 -16.91 -6.45 19.36
N LEU A 23 -18.00 -5.96 18.77
CA LEU A 23 -19.28 -6.67 18.75
C LEU A 23 -19.12 -8.06 18.11
N ARG A 24 -18.45 -8.15 16.96
CA ARG A 24 -18.22 -9.44 16.28
C ARG A 24 -17.25 -10.35 16.99
N LEU A 25 -16.19 -9.82 17.58
CA LEU A 25 -15.23 -10.62 18.36
C LEU A 25 -15.95 -11.33 19.52
N ARG A 26 -16.80 -10.60 20.26
CA ARG A 26 -17.64 -11.13 21.34
C ARG A 26 -18.64 -12.20 20.87
N GLN A 27 -19.08 -12.14 19.62
CA GLN A 27 -20.00 -13.13 19.05
C GLN A 27 -19.28 -14.37 18.50
N SER A 28 -17.98 -14.28 18.22
CA SER A 28 -17.24 -15.35 17.56
C SER A 28 -16.86 -16.50 18.50
N ASP A 29 -16.82 -16.28 19.82
CA ASP A 29 -16.32 -17.19 20.86
C ASP A 29 -14.90 -17.76 20.61
N ILE A 30 -14.18 -17.26 19.60
CA ILE A 30 -12.82 -17.72 19.22
C ILE A 30 -11.76 -17.00 20.04
N ILE A 31 -12.00 -15.74 20.37
CA ILE A 31 -11.06 -14.86 21.06
C ILE A 31 -11.68 -14.46 22.39
N ASP A 32 -10.95 -14.65 23.48
CA ASP A 32 -11.37 -14.23 24.81
C ASP A 32 -11.28 -12.69 24.92
N THR A 33 -12.42 -12.03 24.67
CA THR A 33 -12.54 -10.58 24.75
C THR A 33 -12.73 -10.06 26.17
N ASP A 34 -12.94 -10.96 27.14
CA ASP A 34 -13.18 -10.59 28.54
C ASP A 34 -11.87 -10.41 29.33
N LEU A 35 -10.73 -10.68 28.69
CA LEU A 35 -9.41 -10.40 29.23
C LEU A 35 -9.28 -8.92 29.62
N PRO A 36 -8.80 -8.62 30.85
CA PRO A 36 -8.57 -7.25 31.28
C PRO A 36 -7.65 -6.50 30.30
N GLY A 37 -8.06 -5.31 29.86
CA GLY A 37 -7.29 -4.47 28.95
C GLY A 37 -7.44 -4.80 27.45
N PHE A 38 -8.13 -5.89 27.08
CA PHE A 38 -8.28 -6.28 25.67
C PHE A 38 -8.85 -5.16 24.78
N VAL A 39 -9.93 -4.53 25.25
CA VAL A 39 -10.60 -3.43 24.52
C VAL A 39 -9.69 -2.22 24.40
N ASP A 40 -8.97 -1.87 25.47
CA ASP A 40 -8.05 -0.72 25.50
C ASP A 40 -6.85 -0.95 24.58
N ASP A 41 -6.27 -2.16 24.59
CA ASP A 41 -5.16 -2.54 23.73
C ASP A 41 -5.56 -2.54 22.25
N LEU A 42 -6.76 -3.04 21.93
CA LEU A 42 -7.27 -3.04 20.56
C LEU A 42 -7.58 -1.61 20.10
N TRP A 43 -8.10 -0.75 20.98
CA TRP A 43 -8.27 0.66 20.67
C TRP A 43 -6.94 1.38 20.43
N ALA A 44 -5.93 1.07 21.24
CA ALA A 44 -4.57 1.57 21.04
C ALA A 44 -3.99 1.12 19.69
N HIS A 45 -4.25 -0.13 19.26
CA HIS A 45 -3.90 -0.62 17.93
C HIS A 45 -4.54 0.21 16.81
N PHE A 46 -5.85 0.48 16.89
CA PHE A 46 -6.53 1.37 15.95
C PHE A 46 -5.91 2.77 15.92
N ASN A 47 -5.50 3.31 17.07
CA ASN A 47 -4.88 4.64 17.19
C ASN A 47 -3.43 4.72 16.71
N ARG A 48 -2.73 3.59 16.66
CA ARG A 48 -1.40 3.50 16.04
C ARG A 48 -1.47 3.52 14.51
N LEU A 49 -2.58 3.07 13.93
CA LEU A 49 -2.75 2.94 12.48
C LEU A 49 -3.47 4.16 11.87
N PRO A 50 -3.22 4.47 10.59
CA PRO A 50 -3.89 5.56 9.90
C PRO A 50 -5.38 5.25 9.74
N ALA A 51 -6.22 6.29 9.67
CA ALA A 51 -7.68 6.13 9.62
C ALA A 51 -8.17 5.20 8.48
N ARG A 52 -7.45 5.14 7.35
CA ARG A 52 -7.72 4.20 6.24
C ARG A 52 -7.75 2.74 6.68
N TYR A 53 -6.98 2.34 7.69
CA TYR A 53 -7.02 0.97 8.21
C TYR A 53 -8.44 0.63 8.68
N ALA A 54 -9.06 1.50 9.46
CA ALA A 54 -10.43 1.31 9.93
C ALA A 54 -11.44 1.37 8.77
N LEU A 55 -11.22 2.24 7.79
CA LEU A 55 -12.14 2.37 6.65
C LEU A 55 -12.09 1.20 5.66
N ASP A 56 -10.93 0.53 5.56
CA ASP A 56 -10.69 -0.52 4.56
C ASP A 56 -10.76 -1.94 5.14
N VAL A 57 -10.65 -2.12 6.47
CA VAL A 57 -10.66 -3.44 7.10
C VAL A 57 -12.03 -4.09 6.99
N ASN A 58 -12.04 -5.37 6.64
CA ASN A 58 -13.26 -6.16 6.58
C ASN A 58 -13.73 -6.52 7.99
N VAL A 59 -14.75 -5.81 8.48
CA VAL A 59 -15.33 -6.05 9.80
C VAL A 59 -15.94 -7.44 9.95
N GLU A 60 -16.37 -8.11 8.87
CA GLU A 60 -16.86 -9.50 8.92
C GLU A 60 -15.80 -10.49 9.40
N ARG A 61 -14.53 -10.08 9.34
CA ARG A 61 -13.34 -10.83 9.75
C ARG A 61 -12.64 -10.14 10.90
N ALA A 62 -13.40 -9.82 11.95
CA ALA A 62 -12.90 -9.06 13.09
C ALA A 62 -11.65 -9.70 13.75
N GLU A 63 -11.49 -11.02 13.66
CA GLU A 63 -10.29 -11.73 14.11
C GLU A 63 -9.00 -11.33 13.37
N ASP A 64 -9.11 -10.83 12.13
CA ASP A 64 -7.96 -10.39 11.34
C ASP A 64 -7.36 -9.13 11.95
N VAL A 65 -8.17 -8.28 12.59
CA VAL A 65 -7.70 -7.11 13.35
C VAL A 65 -6.78 -7.55 14.50
N VAL A 66 -7.17 -8.61 15.22
CA VAL A 66 -6.37 -9.17 16.32
C VAL A 66 -5.10 -9.83 15.78
N MET A 67 -5.17 -10.49 14.62
CA MET A 67 -3.99 -11.03 13.93
C MET A 67 -3.01 -9.91 13.54
N HIS A 68 -3.48 -8.79 12.98
CA HIS A 68 -2.65 -7.63 12.66
C HIS A 68 -1.97 -7.05 13.90
N GLN A 69 -2.72 -6.91 15.00
CA GLN A 69 -2.18 -6.46 16.28
C GLN A 69 -1.06 -7.40 16.77
N ARG A 70 -1.29 -8.72 16.72
CA ARG A 70 -0.30 -9.73 17.10
C ARG A 70 0.96 -9.66 16.24
N LEU A 71 0.83 -9.47 14.93
CA LEU A 71 1.99 -9.35 14.04
C LEU A 71 2.82 -8.10 14.35
N LEU A 72 2.18 -6.95 14.56
CA LEU A 72 2.86 -5.72 14.98
C LEU A 72 3.55 -5.87 16.33
N LEU A 73 2.92 -6.57 17.28
CA LEU A 73 3.56 -6.89 18.55
C LEU A 73 4.74 -7.84 18.39
N SER A 74 4.67 -8.79 17.46
CA SER A 74 5.77 -9.71 17.16
C SER A 74 6.95 -9.01 16.51
N ALA A 75 6.70 -7.94 15.74
CA ALA A 75 7.72 -7.09 15.13
C ALA A 75 8.46 -6.19 16.14
N LEU A 76 7.91 -5.98 17.35
CA LEU A 76 8.54 -5.18 18.40
C LEU A 76 9.77 -5.85 19.03
N ASP A 77 9.93 -7.17 18.88
CA ASP A 77 11.04 -7.91 19.51
C ASP A 77 12.38 -7.37 18.99
N PRO A 78 13.20 -6.70 19.85
CA PRO A 78 14.47 -6.10 19.45
C PRO A 78 15.49 -7.12 18.94
N HIS A 79 15.31 -8.40 19.28
CA HIS A 79 16.14 -9.50 18.82
C HIS A 79 15.68 -10.08 17.47
N ASN A 80 14.45 -9.77 17.05
CA ASN A 80 13.89 -10.22 15.79
C ASN A 80 13.96 -9.13 14.72
N ARG A 81 15.05 -9.11 13.95
CA ARG A 81 15.19 -8.21 12.79
C ARG A 81 14.40 -8.66 11.55
N ARG A 82 13.73 -9.81 11.63
CA ARG A 82 12.98 -10.37 10.51
C ARG A 82 11.54 -9.87 10.57
N PRO A 83 10.90 -9.67 9.40
CA PRO A 83 9.47 -9.42 9.38
C PRO A 83 8.71 -10.58 10.05
N ALA A 84 7.70 -10.24 10.86
CA ALA A 84 6.66 -11.18 11.22
C ALA A 84 5.78 -11.42 9.98
N ILE A 85 5.56 -12.68 9.60
CA ILE A 85 4.87 -13.05 8.36
C ILE A 85 3.70 -13.95 8.68
N GLN A 86 2.52 -13.61 8.16
CA GLN A 86 1.35 -14.49 8.14
C GLN A 86 0.97 -14.79 6.69
N VAL A 87 0.67 -16.05 6.41
CA VAL A 87 0.19 -16.50 5.08
C VAL A 87 -1.05 -17.34 5.27
N ARG A 88 -2.05 -17.11 4.42
CA ARG A 88 -3.30 -17.89 4.38
C ARG A 88 -3.95 -17.89 3.00
N LEU A 89 -4.93 -18.76 2.81
CA LEU A 89 -5.81 -18.72 1.64
C LEU A 89 -6.99 -17.79 1.88
N VAL A 90 -7.29 -16.99 0.87
CA VAL A 90 -8.47 -16.13 0.80
C VAL A 90 -9.20 -16.38 -0.50
N GLN A 91 -10.46 -15.98 -0.56
CA GLN A 91 -11.32 -16.20 -1.71
C GLN A 91 -11.80 -14.87 -2.28
N VAL A 92 -11.34 -14.55 -3.49
CA VAL A 92 -11.67 -13.29 -4.19
C VAL A 92 -12.72 -13.57 -5.27
N GLN A 93 -13.75 -12.72 -5.31
CA GLN A 93 -14.78 -12.76 -6.35
C GLN A 93 -14.26 -12.05 -7.60
N GLN A 94 -14.52 -12.64 -8.77
CA GLN A 94 -14.16 -12.05 -10.05
C GLN A 94 -15.27 -12.22 -11.09
N PRO A 95 -15.36 -11.28 -12.05
CA PRO A 95 -16.17 -11.47 -13.23
C PRO A 95 -15.67 -12.69 -14.03
N PRO A 96 -16.58 -13.36 -14.78
CA PRO A 96 -16.18 -14.43 -15.69
C PRO A 96 -15.08 -13.95 -16.65
N PRO A 97 -14.10 -14.81 -16.99
CA PRO A 97 -13.24 -14.53 -18.12
C PRO A 97 -14.10 -14.40 -19.39
N ASP A 98 -13.86 -13.36 -20.20
CA ASP A 98 -14.57 -13.14 -21.46
C ASP A 98 -14.42 -14.39 -22.35
N SER A 99 -15.54 -15.06 -22.61
CA SER A 99 -15.62 -16.29 -23.39
C SER A 99 -15.51 -15.98 -24.89
N ASP A 100 -14.29 -15.83 -25.40
CA ASP A 100 -14.01 -15.90 -26.84
C ASP A 100 -13.47 -17.28 -27.27
N SER A 101 -13.81 -18.34 -26.53
CA SER A 101 -13.45 -19.71 -26.88
C SER A 101 -14.70 -20.58 -26.90
N LEU A 102 -15.36 -20.60 -28.06
CA LEU A 102 -16.38 -21.59 -28.41
C LEU A 102 -15.79 -23.00 -28.27
N THR A 103 -16.02 -23.64 -27.13
CA THR A 103 -16.08 -25.10 -27.05
C THR A 103 -17.39 -25.49 -26.40
N ASN A 104 -18.18 -26.20 -27.20
CA ASN A 104 -19.54 -26.59 -26.93
C ASN A 104 -19.50 -27.84 -26.04
N GLU A 105 -19.53 -27.67 -24.73
CA GLU A 105 -19.67 -28.77 -23.77
C GLU A 105 -20.92 -28.55 -22.91
N THR A 106 -21.65 -29.64 -22.77
CA THR A 106 -23.09 -29.68 -22.49
C THR A 106 -23.38 -29.58 -20.99
N SER A 107 -24.40 -28.78 -20.64
CA SER A 107 -25.28 -28.90 -19.47
C SER A 107 -24.69 -29.11 -18.06
N SER A 108 -24.71 -28.05 -17.25
CA SER A 108 -25.36 -28.04 -15.91
C SER A 108 -25.34 -26.63 -15.31
N PRO A 109 -26.38 -26.20 -14.56
CA PRO A 109 -26.37 -24.89 -13.89
C PRO A 109 -25.25 -24.87 -12.83
N PRO A 110 -24.50 -23.77 -12.65
CA PRO A 110 -23.44 -23.73 -11.66
C PRO A 110 -24.07 -23.84 -10.27
N ARG A 111 -23.90 -25.01 -9.65
CA ARG A 111 -24.13 -25.18 -8.21
C ARG A 111 -23.32 -24.11 -7.50
N ARG A 112 -23.97 -23.28 -6.68
CA ARG A 112 -23.33 -22.38 -5.72
C ARG A 112 -22.37 -23.20 -4.86
N LYS A 113 -21.10 -23.30 -5.26
CA LYS A 113 -20.05 -23.88 -4.43
C LYS A 113 -19.95 -22.95 -3.23
N ARG A 114 -20.26 -23.47 -2.03
CA ARG A 114 -19.99 -22.77 -0.77
C ARG A 114 -18.54 -22.28 -0.82
N SER A 115 -18.31 -21.00 -0.52
CA SER A 115 -16.95 -20.50 -0.37
C SER A 115 -16.24 -21.36 0.69
N ILE A 116 -15.04 -21.83 0.35
CA ILE A 116 -14.27 -22.75 1.20
C ILE A 116 -13.28 -21.95 2.05
N HIS A 117 -12.82 -20.80 1.54
CA HIS A 117 -11.88 -19.91 2.22
C HIS A 117 -12.56 -18.58 2.59
N PRO A 118 -12.08 -17.89 3.64
CA PRO A 118 -12.59 -16.58 4.02
C PRO A 118 -12.28 -15.52 2.95
N PRO A 119 -13.01 -14.39 2.93
CA PRO A 119 -12.62 -13.23 2.13
C PRO A 119 -11.30 -12.60 2.66
N PRO A 120 -10.62 -11.79 1.84
CA PRO A 120 -9.49 -10.96 2.29
C PRO A 120 -9.80 -10.06 3.50
N ALA A 121 -8.73 -9.73 4.24
CA ALA A 121 -8.79 -8.81 5.39
C ALA A 121 -9.08 -7.37 4.97
N PHE A 122 -8.67 -7.02 3.75
CA PHE A 122 -8.86 -5.72 3.13
C PHE A 122 -9.25 -5.94 1.67
N GLY A 123 -10.11 -5.07 1.13
CA GLY A 123 -10.55 -5.22 -0.25
C GLY A 123 -11.51 -6.40 -0.46
N SER A 124 -12.28 -6.34 -1.54
CA SER A 124 -13.41 -7.24 -1.87
C SER A 124 -14.57 -7.29 -0.85
N SER A 125 -15.11 -6.12 -0.49
CA SER A 125 -16.52 -6.06 -0.11
C SER A 125 -17.40 -6.15 -1.37
N PRO A 126 -18.58 -6.80 -1.33
CA PRO A 126 -19.54 -6.80 -2.43
C PRO A 126 -19.97 -5.38 -2.87
N ASN A 127 -19.64 -4.35 -2.10
CA ASN A 127 -19.95 -2.95 -2.42
C ASN A 127 -19.18 -2.41 -3.62
N LEU A 128 -17.94 -2.80 -3.90
CA LEU A 128 -17.23 -2.24 -5.08
C LEU A 128 -17.67 -2.93 -6.37
N GLU A 129 -17.89 -4.24 -6.32
CA GLU A 129 -18.26 -5.09 -7.46
C GLU A 129 -19.73 -4.89 -7.87
N ALA A 130 -20.65 -4.79 -6.90
CA ALA A 130 -22.05 -4.41 -7.16
C ALA A 130 -22.17 -2.99 -7.74
N LEU A 131 -21.22 -2.10 -7.43
CA LEU A 131 -21.20 -0.72 -7.94
C LEU A 131 -20.45 -0.59 -9.27
N ALA A 132 -19.45 -1.41 -9.56
CA ALA A 132 -18.86 -1.56 -10.88
C ALA A 132 -19.91 -2.08 -11.88
N LEU A 133 -20.75 -3.03 -11.43
CA LEU A 133 -21.92 -3.51 -12.17
C LEU A 133 -23.00 -2.41 -12.33
N ALA A 134 -23.23 -1.56 -11.32
CA ALA A 134 -24.17 -0.44 -11.43
C ALA A 134 -23.69 0.69 -12.35
N ALA A 135 -22.37 0.82 -12.55
CA ALA A 135 -21.77 1.82 -13.44
C ALA A 135 -21.73 1.36 -14.92
N HIS A 136 -21.94 0.07 -15.19
CA HIS A 136 -22.03 -0.51 -16.54
C HIS A 136 -23.43 -1.08 -16.78
N ASP A 137 -24.36 -0.18 -17.10
CA ASP A 137 -25.63 -0.45 -17.79
C ASP A 137 -26.69 -1.32 -17.06
N ASN A 138 -27.95 -0.93 -17.23
CA ASN A 138 -29.14 -1.42 -16.50
C ASN A 138 -29.59 -2.86 -16.85
N SER A 139 -28.70 -3.73 -17.34
CA SER A 139 -29.02 -5.12 -17.63
C SER A 139 -28.56 -6.00 -16.47
N VAL A 140 -29.50 -6.30 -15.57
CA VAL A 140 -29.36 -7.35 -14.56
C VAL A 140 -29.23 -8.69 -15.28
N ARG A 141 -28.02 -9.00 -15.77
CA ARG A 141 -27.63 -10.36 -16.12
C ARG A 141 -27.11 -10.98 -14.83
N ASN A 142 -27.75 -12.09 -14.42
CA ASN A 142 -27.26 -13.00 -13.40
C ASN A 142 -25.87 -13.51 -13.82
N ASN A 143 -24.83 -12.72 -13.58
CA ASN A 143 -23.46 -13.12 -13.82
C ASN A 143 -23.04 -13.96 -12.63
N SER A 144 -22.76 -15.25 -12.84
CA SER A 144 -22.21 -16.09 -11.78
C SER A 144 -20.79 -15.60 -11.50
N LEU A 145 -20.61 -14.85 -10.42
CA LEU A 145 -19.28 -14.48 -9.94
C LEU A 145 -18.48 -15.76 -9.68
N TYR A 146 -17.32 -15.85 -10.32
CA TYR A 146 -16.39 -16.93 -10.06
C TYR A 146 -15.54 -16.55 -8.87
N SER A 147 -15.16 -17.57 -8.12
CA SER A 147 -14.46 -17.36 -6.87
C SER A 147 -13.17 -18.13 -6.92
N ARG A 148 -12.07 -17.39 -6.86
CA ARG A 148 -10.72 -17.93 -7.01
C ARG A 148 -10.02 -17.91 -5.65
N PRO A 149 -9.45 -19.05 -5.21
CA PRO A 149 -8.55 -19.03 -4.08
C PRO A 149 -7.30 -18.23 -4.46
N LEU A 150 -6.83 -17.39 -3.56
CA LEU A 150 -5.59 -16.63 -3.64
C LEU A 150 -4.86 -16.72 -2.31
N HIS A 151 -3.59 -16.35 -2.28
CA HIS A 151 -2.85 -16.25 -1.04
C HIS A 151 -2.92 -14.81 -0.54
N GLU A 152 -3.22 -14.64 0.75
CA GLU A 152 -3.02 -13.36 1.43
C GLU A 152 -1.81 -13.48 2.35
N ILE A 153 -0.90 -12.52 2.19
CA ILE A 153 0.38 -12.45 2.88
C ILE A 153 0.42 -11.14 3.64
N THR A 154 0.57 -11.21 4.96
CA THR A 154 0.74 -10.04 5.81
C THR A 154 2.16 -10.02 6.36
N PHE A 155 2.88 -8.93 6.09
CA PHE A 155 4.18 -8.63 6.70
C PHE A 155 4.00 -7.58 7.78
N SER A 156 4.73 -7.72 8.88
CA SER A 156 4.92 -6.65 9.86
C SER A 156 6.38 -6.55 10.27
N THR A 157 6.93 -5.34 10.23
CA THR A 157 8.35 -5.06 10.50
C THR A 157 8.53 -3.57 10.83
N LEU A 158 9.72 -3.18 11.27
CA LEU A 158 10.10 -1.78 11.36
C LEU A 158 9.93 -1.08 10.01
N ASP A 159 9.23 0.05 10.00
CA ASP A 159 9.09 0.90 8.81
C ASP A 159 10.41 1.60 8.53
N LYS A 160 10.93 1.39 7.32
CA LYS A 160 12.23 1.91 6.90
C LYS A 160 12.18 2.28 5.42
N PRO A 161 13.02 3.23 4.97
CA PRO A 161 13.09 3.60 3.57
C PRO A 161 13.27 2.38 2.67
N LYS A 162 12.50 2.31 1.59
CA LYS A 162 12.52 1.22 0.60
C LYS A 162 12.01 -0.14 1.10
N LEU A 163 11.43 -0.23 2.30
CA LEU A 163 10.85 -1.49 2.80
C LEU A 163 9.88 -2.12 1.79
N LEU A 164 8.91 -1.34 1.32
CA LEU A 164 7.93 -1.82 0.35
C LEU A 164 8.58 -2.34 -0.94
N LEU A 165 9.62 -1.65 -1.44
CA LEU A 165 10.40 -2.09 -2.60
C LEU A 165 11.08 -3.45 -2.33
N GLN A 166 11.62 -3.65 -1.13
CA GLN A 166 12.24 -4.91 -0.74
C GLN A 166 11.21 -6.05 -0.65
N LEU A 167 10.02 -5.77 -0.10
CA LEU A 167 8.95 -6.77 0.00
C LEU A 167 8.38 -7.15 -1.38
N THR A 168 8.12 -6.17 -2.26
CA THR A 168 7.63 -6.48 -3.60
C THR A 168 8.67 -7.19 -4.46
N ALA A 169 9.96 -6.85 -4.31
CA ALA A 169 11.05 -7.59 -4.96
C ALA A 169 11.12 -9.04 -4.47
N LEU A 170 10.98 -9.27 -3.16
CA LEU A 170 10.92 -10.62 -2.59
C LEU A 170 9.77 -11.43 -3.17
N LEU A 171 8.57 -10.85 -3.24
CA LEU A 171 7.40 -11.53 -3.82
C LEU A 171 7.65 -11.90 -5.29
N ALA A 172 8.25 -10.99 -6.07
CA ALA A 172 8.61 -11.25 -7.46
C ALA A 172 9.70 -12.33 -7.61
N GLU A 173 10.70 -12.37 -6.73
CA GLU A 173 11.74 -13.42 -6.71
C GLU A 173 11.14 -14.83 -6.46
N LEU A 174 10.03 -14.90 -5.73
CA LEU A 174 9.26 -16.13 -5.52
C LEU A 174 8.26 -16.45 -6.63
N GLY A 175 8.18 -15.62 -7.68
CA GLY A 175 7.23 -15.77 -8.78
C GLY A 175 5.78 -15.42 -8.42
N LEU A 176 5.57 -14.71 -7.31
CA LEU A 176 4.25 -14.28 -6.88
C LEU A 176 3.86 -12.99 -7.62
N ASN A 177 2.59 -12.89 -7.99
CA ASN A 177 2.06 -11.72 -8.66
C ASN A 177 0.99 -11.05 -7.78
N ILE A 178 1.15 -9.74 -7.58
CA ILE A 178 0.34 -8.96 -6.63
C ILE A 178 -0.95 -8.55 -7.31
N GLN A 179 -2.08 -8.99 -6.76
CA GLN A 179 -3.43 -8.64 -7.20
C GLN A 179 -3.94 -7.40 -6.45
N GLU A 180 -3.79 -7.42 -5.13
CA GLU A 180 -4.17 -6.32 -4.25
C GLU A 180 -3.12 -6.12 -3.18
N ALA A 181 -3.02 -4.90 -2.66
CA ALA A 181 -2.14 -4.62 -1.54
C ALA A 181 -2.58 -3.41 -0.71
N HIS A 182 -2.33 -3.54 0.58
CA HIS A 182 -2.74 -2.60 1.62
C HIS A 182 -1.57 -2.41 2.60
N VAL A 183 -0.92 -1.25 2.51
CA VAL A 183 0.29 -0.93 3.28
C VAL A 183 0.03 0.20 4.26
N PHE A 184 0.30 -0.06 5.54
CA PHE A 184 0.03 0.89 6.61
C PHE A 184 1.29 1.13 7.44
N SER A 185 1.69 2.39 7.59
CA SER A 185 2.71 2.80 8.56
C SER A 185 2.03 3.18 9.88
N THR A 186 2.56 2.70 10.99
CA THR A 186 2.09 3.06 12.32
C THR A 186 2.77 4.33 12.82
N THR A 187 2.14 5.01 13.78
CA THR A 187 2.69 6.22 14.41
C THR A 187 3.95 5.96 15.24
N ASP A 188 4.20 4.71 15.62
CA ASP A 188 5.38 4.26 16.35
C ASP A 188 6.47 3.63 15.47
N GLY A 189 6.37 3.80 14.14
CA GLY A 189 7.46 3.48 13.21
C GLY A 189 7.52 2.03 12.73
N PHE A 190 6.41 1.30 12.79
CA PHE A 190 6.26 -0.03 12.21
C PHE A 190 5.44 0.03 10.93
N SER A 191 5.53 -1.01 10.11
CA SER A 191 4.67 -1.20 8.94
C SER A 191 3.87 -2.49 9.07
N LEU A 192 2.68 -2.47 8.49
CA LEU A 192 1.78 -3.59 8.32
C LEU A 192 1.38 -3.63 6.84
N ASP A 193 1.91 -4.60 6.11
CA ASP A 193 1.80 -4.67 4.65
C ASP A 193 1.10 -5.97 4.26
N VAL A 194 -0.12 -5.86 3.73
CA VAL A 194 -0.96 -6.99 3.31
C VAL A 194 -0.99 -7.05 1.80
N PHE A 195 -0.71 -8.23 1.23
CA PHE A 195 -0.73 -8.50 -0.20
C PHE A 195 -1.64 -9.68 -0.49
N VAL A 196 -2.54 -9.53 -1.45
CA VAL A 196 -3.26 -10.65 -2.06
C VAL A 196 -2.53 -11.01 -3.36
N VAL A 197 -2.11 -12.27 -3.50
CA VAL A 197 -1.23 -12.71 -4.59
C VAL A 197 -1.71 -14.01 -5.25
N ASP A 198 -1.38 -14.15 -6.53
CA ASP A 198 -1.38 -15.44 -7.26
C ASP A 198 0.06 -15.86 -7.61
N GLY A 199 0.21 -17.01 -8.29
CA GLY A 199 1.52 -17.55 -8.69
C GLY A 199 2.08 -18.66 -7.79
N TRP A 200 1.33 -19.11 -6.78
CA TRP A 200 1.71 -20.26 -5.94
C TRP A 200 0.59 -21.30 -5.84
N PRO A 201 0.90 -22.62 -5.79
CA PRO A 201 -0.10 -23.67 -5.58
C PRO A 201 -0.87 -23.51 -4.26
N TYR A 202 -2.20 -23.57 -4.32
CA TYR A 202 -3.07 -23.29 -3.16
C TYR A 202 -2.93 -24.33 -2.04
N GLU A 203 -2.57 -25.56 -2.39
CA GLU A 203 -2.38 -26.66 -1.43
C GLU A 203 -1.07 -26.52 -0.63
N GLU A 204 -0.18 -25.61 -1.04
CA GLU A 204 1.20 -25.51 -0.53
C GLU A 204 1.46 -24.26 0.31
N VAL A 205 0.47 -23.81 1.11
CA VAL A 205 0.56 -22.61 1.97
C VAL A 205 1.76 -22.65 2.92
N ASP A 206 2.03 -23.79 3.53
CA ASP A 206 3.15 -23.93 4.47
C ASP A 206 4.51 -23.81 3.75
N ARG A 207 4.61 -24.31 2.51
CA ARG A 207 5.83 -24.14 1.70
C ARG A 207 6.01 -22.70 1.27
N LEU A 208 4.93 -22.00 0.92
CA LEU A 208 4.96 -20.57 0.63
C LEU A 208 5.48 -19.79 1.84
N ARG A 209 4.97 -20.10 3.05
CA ARG A 209 5.43 -19.47 4.29
C ARG A 209 6.92 -19.68 4.52
N VAL A 210 7.40 -20.92 4.40
CA VAL A 210 8.83 -21.23 4.58
C VAL A 210 9.69 -20.51 3.53
N ALA A 211 9.24 -20.44 2.28
CA ALA A 211 9.94 -19.72 1.21
C ALA A 211 10.02 -18.22 1.49
N LEU A 212 8.91 -17.60 1.91
CA LEU A 212 8.83 -16.21 2.34
C LEU A 212 9.78 -15.91 3.51
N GLU A 213 9.77 -16.73 4.55
CA GLU A 213 10.66 -16.57 5.71
C GLU A 213 12.14 -16.72 5.32
N THR A 214 12.44 -17.60 4.37
CA THR A 214 13.80 -17.84 3.86
C THR A 214 14.30 -16.66 3.03
N GLU A 215 13.48 -16.11 2.14
CA GLU A 215 13.86 -14.93 1.37
C GLU A 215 13.87 -13.65 2.21
N ALA A 216 12.94 -13.53 3.17
CA ALA A 216 12.87 -12.37 4.06
C ALA A 216 14.11 -12.25 4.95
N ALA A 217 14.77 -13.38 5.25
CA ALA A 217 16.08 -13.41 5.90
C ALA A 217 17.15 -12.58 5.15
N LYS A 218 17.00 -12.38 3.84
CA LYS A 218 17.96 -11.70 2.97
C LYS A 218 17.72 -10.19 2.87
N ILE A 219 16.62 -9.67 3.44
CA ILE A 219 16.22 -8.26 3.36
C ILE A 219 17.20 -7.29 4.05
N GLU A 220 18.16 -7.78 4.85
CA GLU A 220 19.28 -6.96 5.35
C GLU A 220 20.25 -6.50 4.23
N VAL A 221 20.20 -7.12 3.04
CA VAL A 221 21.00 -6.68 1.89
C VAL A 221 20.20 -5.69 1.06
N VAL A 222 20.71 -4.47 0.88
CA VAL A 222 20.16 -3.48 -0.04
C VAL A 222 20.23 -4.05 -1.45
N LYS A 223 19.10 -4.57 -1.95
CA LYS A 223 18.94 -4.97 -3.34
C LYS A 223 18.42 -3.78 -4.12
N VAL A 224 19.13 -3.41 -5.18
CA VAL A 224 18.60 -2.50 -6.21
C VAL A 224 17.64 -3.34 -7.04
N ALA A 225 16.35 -3.04 -6.96
CA ALA A 225 15.36 -3.61 -7.86
C ALA A 225 15.14 -2.64 -9.03
N ASP A 226 15.32 -3.15 -10.24
CA ASP A 226 14.98 -2.48 -11.49
C ASP A 226 13.64 -3.06 -11.98
N PHE A 227 12.56 -2.31 -11.83
CA PHE A 227 11.27 -2.68 -12.42
C PHE A 227 11.25 -2.30 -13.92
N GLY A 228 12.20 -2.85 -14.67
CA GLY A 228 12.18 -2.82 -16.13
C GLY A 228 11.05 -3.70 -16.66
N VAL A 229 9.96 -3.06 -17.08
CA VAL A 229 8.90 -3.62 -17.95
C VAL A 229 8.23 -4.91 -17.45
N ALA A 230 7.64 -4.91 -16.26
CA ALA A 230 6.65 -5.92 -15.88
C ALA A 230 5.26 -5.56 -16.44
N ARG A 231 5.08 -5.69 -17.76
CA ARG A 231 3.75 -5.78 -18.39
C ARG A 231 3.74 -6.93 -19.36
N VAL A 232 2.98 -7.97 -19.04
CA VAL A 232 2.43 -8.83 -20.09
C VAL A 232 1.37 -7.99 -20.79
N LYS A 233 1.53 -7.77 -22.10
CA LYS A 233 0.53 -7.10 -22.93
C LYS A 233 -0.64 -8.09 -23.12
N ALA A 234 -1.55 -8.14 -22.15
CA ALA A 234 -2.80 -8.85 -22.32
C ALA A 234 -3.59 -8.14 -23.44
N GLN A 235 -3.97 -8.89 -24.48
CA GLN A 235 -4.80 -8.40 -25.59
C GLN A 235 -6.27 -8.18 -25.17
N THR A 236 -6.62 -8.60 -23.96
CA THR A 236 -7.92 -8.37 -23.33
C THR A 236 -7.89 -7.01 -22.63
N GLY A 237 -8.76 -6.09 -23.00
CA GLY A 237 -8.88 -4.74 -22.44
C GLY A 237 -9.27 -4.67 -20.95
N VAL A 238 -9.21 -5.78 -20.22
CA VAL A 238 -9.34 -5.83 -18.76
C VAL A 238 -8.02 -5.36 -18.15
N MET A 239 -7.86 -4.04 -18.05
CA MET A 239 -6.91 -3.44 -17.13
C MET A 239 -7.33 -3.84 -15.70
N THR A 240 -6.35 -4.05 -14.82
CA THR A 240 -6.54 -4.28 -13.38
C THR A 240 -7.63 -3.36 -12.82
N ALA A 241 -8.79 -3.92 -12.49
CA ALA A 241 -9.99 -3.14 -12.18
C ALA A 241 -9.88 -2.31 -10.88
N GLU A 242 -8.79 -2.41 -10.11
CA GLU A 242 -8.76 -1.87 -8.74
C GLU A 242 -7.44 -1.22 -8.30
N THR A 243 -6.39 -1.20 -9.11
CA THR A 243 -5.05 -0.74 -8.67
C THR A 243 -4.73 0.67 -9.17
N GLY A 244 -5.31 1.67 -8.52
CA GLY A 244 -4.80 3.04 -8.59
C GLY A 244 -3.60 3.24 -7.64
N THR A 245 -2.59 4.01 -8.07
CA THR A 245 -1.40 4.40 -7.30
C THR A 245 -1.71 5.11 -5.97
N TYR A 246 -2.95 5.56 -5.74
CA TYR A 246 -3.31 6.32 -4.54
C TYR A 246 -3.20 5.54 -3.22
N ARG A 247 -3.35 4.20 -3.26
CA ARG A 247 -3.14 3.34 -2.06
C ARG A 247 -1.67 3.31 -1.60
N TRP A 248 -0.75 3.77 -2.45
CA TRP A 248 0.71 3.67 -2.30
C TRP A 248 1.44 5.00 -2.06
N MET A 249 0.70 6.12 -1.95
CA MET A 249 1.32 7.42 -1.72
C MET A 249 1.65 7.68 -0.23
N ALA A 250 2.69 8.49 -0.02
CA ALA A 250 3.32 8.94 1.25
C ALA A 250 2.33 9.28 2.41
N PRO A 251 2.79 9.44 3.68
CA PRO A 251 1.92 9.46 4.87
C PRO A 251 0.78 10.50 4.87
N GLU A 252 0.87 11.55 4.05
CA GLU A 252 -0.28 12.41 3.75
C GLU A 252 -0.98 11.92 2.48
N LEU A 253 -1.99 11.08 2.70
CA LEU A 253 -2.73 10.41 1.63
C LEU A 253 -3.56 11.40 0.81
N PRO A 254 -3.47 11.34 -0.53
CA PRO A 254 -4.44 12.02 -1.37
C PRO A 254 -5.81 11.40 -1.15
N TYR A 255 -6.82 12.26 -0.99
CA TYR A 255 -8.22 11.85 -0.77
C TYR A 255 -8.46 11.12 0.55
N GLU A 256 -7.69 11.44 1.60
CA GLU A 256 -7.79 10.86 2.95
C GLU A 256 -9.23 10.73 3.52
N TYR A 257 -10.16 11.57 3.07
CA TYR A 257 -11.56 11.62 3.51
C TYR A 257 -12.54 10.95 2.56
N MET A 258 -12.04 10.26 1.54
CA MET A 258 -12.84 9.56 0.54
C MET A 258 -12.68 8.06 0.74
N THR A 259 -13.79 7.33 0.64
CA THR A 259 -13.68 5.89 0.41
C THR A 259 -12.95 5.64 -0.92
N PRO A 260 -12.33 4.45 -1.11
CA PRO A 260 -11.72 4.07 -2.38
C PRO A 260 -12.60 4.39 -3.61
N LEU A 261 -13.91 4.14 -3.51
CA LEU A 261 -14.89 4.47 -4.55
C LEU A 261 -15.03 5.98 -4.77
N GLN A 262 -15.19 6.75 -3.70
CA GLN A 262 -15.33 8.21 -3.79
C GLN A 262 -14.07 8.84 -4.41
N ALA A 263 -12.89 8.32 -4.07
CA ALA A 263 -11.63 8.74 -4.65
C ALA A 263 -11.59 8.40 -6.15
N ALA A 264 -11.91 7.16 -6.54
CA ALA A 264 -11.95 6.74 -7.94
C ALA A 264 -12.94 7.56 -8.78
N VAL A 265 -14.18 7.72 -8.31
CA VAL A 265 -15.21 8.55 -8.95
C VAL A 265 -14.75 10.01 -9.04
N GLY A 266 -14.15 10.53 -7.98
CA GLY A 266 -13.59 11.89 -7.98
C GLY A 266 -12.46 12.06 -9.00
N VAL A 267 -11.55 11.10 -9.12
CA VAL A 267 -10.44 11.13 -10.10
C VAL A 267 -10.96 11.06 -11.53
N VAL A 268 -11.92 10.17 -11.81
CA VAL A 268 -12.44 9.89 -13.15
C VAL A 268 -13.44 10.96 -13.61
N GLN A 269 -14.44 11.27 -12.79
CA GLN A 269 -15.54 12.16 -13.18
C GLN A 269 -15.27 13.63 -12.85
N LYS A 270 -14.58 13.91 -11.73
CA LYS A 270 -14.35 15.27 -11.23
C LYS A 270 -12.91 15.77 -11.48
N GLY A 271 -12.08 14.96 -12.14
CA GLY A 271 -10.69 15.32 -12.45
C GLY A 271 -9.83 15.57 -11.20
N LEU A 272 -10.19 15.00 -10.05
CA LEU A 272 -9.43 15.23 -8.82
C LEU A 272 -7.98 14.78 -8.99
N ARG A 273 -7.04 15.57 -8.46
CA ARG A 273 -5.61 15.25 -8.36
C ARG A 273 -5.08 15.60 -6.96
N PRO A 274 -4.06 14.89 -6.47
CA PRO A 274 -3.40 15.25 -5.21
C PRO A 274 -2.91 16.70 -5.22
N LYS A 275 -2.99 17.38 -4.07
CA LYS A 275 -2.37 18.70 -3.92
C LYS A 275 -0.85 18.52 -3.81
N ILE A 276 -0.11 19.07 -4.77
CA ILE A 276 1.36 19.05 -4.74
C ILE A 276 1.85 19.99 -3.62
N PRO A 277 2.67 19.52 -2.65
CA PRO A 277 3.20 20.34 -1.58
C PRO A 277 3.90 21.62 -2.07
N LYS A 278 3.86 22.69 -1.25
CA LYS A 278 4.47 23.98 -1.63
C LYS A 278 5.99 23.92 -1.74
N LYS A 279 6.63 23.02 -0.98
CA LYS A 279 8.09 22.84 -0.96
C LYS A 279 8.62 21.90 -2.05
N THR A 280 7.74 21.40 -2.92
CA THR A 280 8.15 20.52 -4.03
C THR A 280 8.94 21.31 -5.07
N HIS A 281 10.06 20.74 -5.52
CA HIS A 281 10.90 21.30 -6.59
C HIS A 281 10.06 21.63 -7.85
N PRO A 282 10.26 22.78 -8.52
CA PRO A 282 9.43 23.19 -9.66
C PRO A 282 9.37 22.15 -10.79
N LYS A 283 10.50 21.58 -11.20
CA LYS A 283 10.53 20.51 -12.22
C LYS A 283 9.82 19.23 -11.77
N MET A 284 9.89 18.92 -10.48
CA MET A 284 9.16 17.77 -9.91
C MET A 284 7.64 18.02 -9.91
N ARG A 285 7.20 19.26 -9.68
CA ARG A 285 5.78 19.65 -9.81
C ARG A 285 5.31 19.47 -11.25
N GLU A 286 6.07 20.00 -12.20
CA GLU A 286 5.74 19.92 -13.63
C GLU A 286 5.64 18.46 -14.10
N LEU A 287 6.63 17.63 -13.74
CA LEU A 287 6.62 16.20 -14.04
C LEU A 287 5.37 15.52 -13.46
N MET A 288 5.01 15.78 -12.20
CA MET A 288 3.80 15.21 -11.58
C MET A 288 2.51 15.65 -12.29
N GLU A 289 2.42 16.90 -12.72
CA GLU A 289 1.25 17.41 -13.46
C GLU A 289 1.12 16.70 -14.82
N ARG A 290 2.22 16.54 -15.57
CA ARG A 290 2.25 15.80 -16.84
C ARG A 290 1.93 14.31 -16.68
N LEU A 291 2.40 13.68 -15.62
CA LEU A 291 2.11 12.27 -15.30
C LEU A 291 0.61 12.00 -15.07
N TRP A 292 -0.14 13.03 -14.69
CA TRP A 292 -1.55 12.94 -14.33
C TRP A 292 -2.51 13.49 -15.38
N GLU A 293 -1.99 13.75 -16.59
CA GLU A 293 -2.78 14.25 -17.71
C GLU A 293 -3.98 13.35 -18.03
N LYS A 294 -5.08 13.98 -18.44
CA LYS A 294 -6.33 13.25 -18.72
C LYS A 294 -6.17 12.38 -19.95
N ASP A 295 -5.52 12.90 -20.98
CA ASP A 295 -5.17 12.17 -22.19
C ASP A 295 -3.90 11.32 -21.94
N PRO A 296 -3.98 9.98 -22.04
CA PRO A 296 -2.82 9.11 -21.89
C PRO A 296 -1.68 9.40 -22.87
N SER A 297 -1.98 9.96 -24.05
CA SER A 297 -0.98 10.26 -25.08
C SER A 297 -0.11 11.49 -24.76
N LEU A 298 -0.57 12.35 -23.85
CA LEU A 298 0.16 13.54 -23.40
C LEU A 298 1.08 13.27 -22.20
N ARG A 299 0.97 12.07 -21.60
CA ARG A 299 1.82 11.67 -20.48
C ARG A 299 3.22 11.32 -21.00
N PRO A 300 4.29 11.73 -20.29
CA PRO A 300 5.64 11.40 -20.69
C PRO A 300 5.84 9.87 -20.66
N ASP A 301 6.66 9.36 -21.57
CA ASP A 301 7.08 7.97 -21.51
C ASP A 301 8.10 7.75 -20.40
N PHE A 302 8.40 6.47 -20.11
CA PHE A 302 9.30 6.14 -19.01
C PHE A 302 10.74 6.63 -19.22
N ALA A 303 11.20 6.74 -20.47
CA ALA A 303 12.54 7.24 -20.76
C ALA A 303 12.62 8.74 -20.43
N GLU A 304 11.61 9.51 -20.84
CA GLU A 304 11.49 10.93 -20.52
C GLU A 304 11.35 11.16 -19.01
N ILE A 305 10.54 10.34 -18.32
CA ILE A 305 10.40 10.42 -16.86
C ILE A 305 11.76 10.22 -16.17
N LYS A 306 12.52 9.21 -16.60
CA LYS A 306 13.83 8.90 -16.01
C LYS A 306 14.81 10.06 -16.20
N GLU A 307 14.91 10.61 -17.40
CA GLU A 307 15.80 11.72 -17.72
C GLU A 307 15.48 12.95 -16.85
N GLN A 308 14.20 13.33 -16.73
CA GLN A 308 13.79 14.45 -15.88
C GLN A 308 14.06 14.21 -14.39
N LEU A 309 13.89 12.98 -13.90
CA LEU A 309 14.19 12.64 -12.51
C LEU A 309 15.69 12.71 -12.20
N GLU A 310 16.55 12.27 -13.13
CA GLU A 310 18.00 12.36 -13.02
C GLU A 310 18.47 13.82 -13.02
N GLU A 311 17.90 14.66 -13.89
CA GLU A 311 18.16 16.09 -13.92
C GLU A 311 17.79 16.77 -12.58
N ILE A 312 16.61 16.47 -12.03
CA ILE A 312 16.17 16.98 -10.73
C ILE A 312 17.12 16.54 -9.61
N ALA A 313 17.57 15.28 -9.64
CA ALA A 313 18.47 14.74 -8.62
C ALA A 313 19.83 15.45 -8.63
N ASN A 314 20.35 15.79 -9.81
CA ASN A 314 21.61 16.51 -9.97
C ASN A 314 21.51 17.96 -9.43
N GLU A 315 20.44 18.70 -9.77
CA GLU A 315 20.24 20.08 -9.31
C GLU A 315 20.12 20.19 -7.78
N VAL A 316 19.40 19.27 -7.15
CA VAL A 316 19.25 19.23 -5.69
C VAL A 316 20.55 18.83 -4.99
N GLY A 317 21.41 18.03 -5.64
CA GLY A 317 22.74 17.68 -5.16
C GLY A 317 23.71 18.87 -5.14
N GLU A 318 23.65 19.72 -6.17
CA GLU A 318 24.52 20.89 -6.33
C GLU A 318 24.19 22.04 -5.36
N GLU A 319 22.90 22.33 -5.11
CA GLU A 319 22.47 23.34 -4.13
C GLU A 319 22.93 23.02 -2.68
N GLY A 320 23.06 21.73 -2.36
CA GLY A 320 23.55 21.26 -1.06
C GLY A 320 25.05 21.50 -0.84
N GLU A 321 25.84 21.52 -1.92
CA GLU A 321 27.28 21.80 -1.86
C GLU A 321 27.58 23.31 -1.80
N GLU A 322 26.82 24.15 -2.51
CA GLU A 322 26.96 25.61 -2.43
C GLU A 322 26.64 26.14 -1.03
N LYS A 323 25.59 25.64 -0.37
CA LYS A 323 25.26 26.02 1.01
C LYS A 323 26.35 25.61 2.01
N LYS A 324 27.04 24.47 1.78
CA LYS A 324 28.19 24.03 2.57
C LYS A 324 29.47 24.85 2.32
N LYS A 325 29.66 25.38 1.11
CA LYS A 325 30.77 26.32 0.80
C LYS A 325 30.51 27.70 1.39
N ALA A 326 29.26 28.18 1.34
CA ALA A 326 28.86 29.46 1.95
C ALA A 326 29.02 29.45 3.49
N SER A 327 28.72 28.33 4.17
CA SER A 327 28.94 28.21 5.61
C SER A 327 30.42 28.10 6.02
N ARG A 328 31.33 27.75 5.11
CA ARG A 328 32.78 27.75 5.34
C ARG A 328 33.47 29.08 4.97
N GLY A 329 32.80 29.96 4.24
CA GLY A 329 33.36 31.22 3.72
C GLY A 329 33.18 32.46 4.61
N GLY A 330 32.39 32.39 5.68
CA GLY A 330 32.11 33.53 6.56
C GLY A 330 32.87 33.47 7.89
N GLY A 331 34.00 34.18 8.01
CA GLY A 331 34.50 34.65 9.31
C GLY A 331 35.86 34.16 9.80
N GLY A 332 36.89 34.14 8.95
CA GLY A 332 38.28 34.12 9.41
C GLY A 332 38.83 35.55 9.56
N ILE A 333 38.68 36.16 10.74
CA ILE A 333 39.34 37.44 11.06
C ILE A 333 40.79 37.12 11.45
N PHE A 334 41.72 37.64 10.66
CA PHE A 334 43.16 37.41 10.73
C PHE A 334 43.77 37.60 12.13
N ALA A 335 44.52 36.59 12.58
CA ALA A 335 45.54 36.70 13.61
C ALA A 335 46.94 36.73 12.97
N ALA A 336 47.86 37.37 13.68
CA ALA A 336 49.33 37.35 13.52
C ALA A 336 49.97 38.40 12.60
N LEU A 337 50.08 39.62 13.14
CA LEU A 337 51.23 40.49 12.88
C LEU A 337 52.42 39.99 13.73
N ARG A 338 53.40 39.33 13.10
CA ARG A 338 54.76 39.28 13.66
C ARG A 338 55.82 39.04 12.58
N ARG A 339 56.79 39.94 12.58
CA ARG A 339 58.17 39.89 12.05
C ARG A 339 58.42 40.49 10.66
N SER A 340 58.99 41.69 10.72
CA SER A 340 60.33 42.02 10.20
C SER A 340 60.75 43.36 10.83
N ALA A 341 61.99 43.79 11.02
CA ALA A 341 63.32 43.22 11.13
C ALA A 341 64.22 44.43 11.48
N THR A 342 65.18 44.26 12.39
CA THR A 342 66.50 44.93 12.46
C THR A 342 66.68 46.46 12.45
N THR A 343 67.69 46.86 13.25
CA THR A 343 68.71 47.92 13.05
C THR A 343 68.57 49.33 13.66
N HIS A 344 69.61 49.61 14.47
CA HIS A 344 70.40 50.84 14.66
C HIS A 344 70.01 51.90 15.71
N HIS A 345 70.94 51.99 16.68
CA HIS A 345 71.36 53.04 17.62
C HIS A 345 70.47 53.44 18.81
#